data_AF-G7H4W7-F1
#
_entry.id   AF-G7H4W7-F1
#
_cell.length_a   1.000
_cell.length_b   1.000
_cell.length_c   1.000
_cell.angle_alpha   90.00
_cell.angle_beta   90.00
_cell.angle_gamma   90.00
#
_symmetry.space_group_name_H-M   'P 1'
#
loop_
_entity.id
_entity.type
_entity.pdbx_description
1 polymer ?
#
loop_
_entity_poly.entity_id
_entity_poly.type
_entity_poly.pdbx_seq_one_letter_code
_entity_poly.pdbx_strand_id
1 'polypeptide(L)'
;MSREEAWRAVNEPMKLVYPDWATGDVPDPPSPGRDTTELEGCETKAMMSVGPPWRVRVSSAAIDDADELEEIAGRFDKLLGLGFKRKEVGGDPLNRMMENSKGFWVELDVDSTSKIGKSARLKAGSPCLEFSY
;
A
#
# COMPACT_ATOMS: atom_id res chain seq x y z
N MET A 1 11.98 13.30 -6.26
CA MET A 1 12.25 11.92 -5.78
C MET A 1 12.31 11.06 -7.01
N SER A 2 13.26 10.13 -7.09
CA SER A 2 13.32 9.18 -8.20
C SER A 2 12.19 8.14 -8.10
N ARG A 3 11.88 7.51 -9.22
CA ARG A 3 10.89 6.42 -9.27
C ARG A 3 11.30 5.23 -8.40
N GLU A 4 12.59 4.92 -8.37
CA GLU A 4 13.17 3.81 -7.58
C GLU A 4 13.05 4.09 -6.07
N GLU A 5 13.29 5.32 -5.64
CA GLU A 5 13.08 5.73 -4.24
C GLU A 5 11.61 5.62 -3.85
N ALA A 6 10.68 6.03 -4.71
CA ALA A 6 9.25 5.89 -4.45
C ALA A 6 8.81 4.42 -4.39
N TRP A 7 9.32 3.59 -5.30
CA TRP A 7 9.07 2.15 -5.31
C TRP A 7 9.54 1.47 -4.03
N ARG A 8 10.78 1.77 -3.61
CA ARG A 8 11.34 1.27 -2.36
C ARG A 8 10.55 1.75 -1.14
N ALA A 9 10.17 3.02 -1.10
CA ALA A 9 9.42 3.60 0.01
C ALA A 9 8.02 2.98 0.20
N VAL A 10 7.43 2.41 -0.86
CA VAL A 10 6.17 1.66 -0.78
C VAL A 10 6.40 0.18 -0.43
N ASN A 11 7.45 -0.46 -0.95
CA ASN A 11 7.70 -1.88 -0.74
C ASN A 11 8.39 -2.24 0.59
N GLU A 12 9.23 -1.35 1.13
CA GLU A 12 9.95 -1.59 2.38
C GLU A 12 8.99 -1.74 3.59
N PRO A 13 7.96 -0.87 3.76
CA PRO A 13 6.91 -1.09 4.75
C PRO A 13 6.13 -2.40 4.55
N MET A 14 5.82 -2.77 3.30
CA MET A 14 5.12 -4.02 2.98
C MET A 14 5.91 -5.24 3.47
N LYS A 15 7.22 -5.28 3.20
CA LYS A 15 8.09 -6.39 3.63
C LYS A 15 8.25 -6.49 5.15
N LEU A 16 8.14 -5.38 5.88
CA LEU A 16 8.22 -5.39 7.33
C LEU A 16 6.99 -6.01 8.00
N VAL A 17 5.80 -5.74 7.45
CA VAL A 17 4.53 -6.26 7.97
C VAL A 17 4.19 -7.62 7.40
N TYR A 18 4.61 -7.88 6.15
CA TYR A 18 4.40 -9.14 5.44
C TYR A 18 5.73 -9.67 4.86
N PRO A 19 6.46 -10.51 5.62
CA PRO A 19 7.80 -10.95 5.25
C PRO A 19 7.91 -11.67 3.91
N ASP A 20 6.85 -12.37 3.50
CA ASP A 20 6.77 -13.11 2.23
C ASP A 20 6.42 -12.21 1.03
N TRP A 21 6.29 -10.90 1.25
CA TRP A 21 6.09 -9.93 0.19
C TRP A 21 7.23 -9.96 -0.84
N ALA A 22 6.90 -10.45 -2.03
CA ALA A 22 7.80 -10.43 -3.18
C ALA A 22 7.80 -9.03 -3.80
N THR A 23 8.91 -8.30 -3.63
CA THR A 23 9.12 -7.03 -4.34
C THR A 23 9.45 -7.34 -5.80
N GLY A 24 8.54 -6.98 -6.71
CA GLY A 24 8.80 -7.01 -8.15
C GLY A 24 9.71 -5.88 -8.61
N ASP A 25 9.97 -5.84 -9.92
CA ASP A 25 10.69 -4.74 -10.56
C ASP A 25 9.91 -3.41 -10.48
N VAL A 26 10.64 -2.30 -10.57
CA VAL A 26 10.05 -0.95 -10.61
C VAL A 26 9.17 -0.84 -11.88
N PRO A 27 7.87 -0.58 -11.77
CA PRO A 27 7.00 -0.51 -12.94
C PRO A 27 7.32 0.69 -13.85
N ASP A 28 7.11 0.52 -15.16
CA ASP A 28 7.18 1.62 -16.13
C ASP A 28 5.86 2.40 -16.20
N PRO A 29 5.87 3.75 -16.21
CA PRO A 29 4.67 4.55 -16.39
C PRO A 29 4.27 4.65 -17.89
N PRO A 30 2.97 4.62 -18.24
CA PRO A 30 1.84 4.15 -17.44
C PRO A 30 1.78 2.61 -17.46
N SER A 31 1.59 1.99 -16.29
CA SER A 31 1.32 0.54 -16.21
C SER A 31 -0.14 0.36 -15.80
N PRO A 32 -1.09 0.26 -16.76
CA PRO A 32 -2.48 -0.01 -16.42
C PRO A 32 -2.61 -1.36 -15.71
N GLY A 33 -3.23 -1.32 -14.53
CA GLY A 33 -3.30 -2.40 -13.56
C GLY A 33 -3.73 -3.73 -14.17
N ARG A 34 -2.85 -4.72 -14.05
CA ARG A 34 -3.25 -6.12 -14.17
C ARG A 34 -2.93 -6.94 -12.94
N ASP A 35 -1.84 -6.67 -12.23
CA ASP A 35 -1.50 -7.46 -11.04
C ASP A 35 -0.76 -6.64 -9.98
N THR A 36 -1.36 -6.51 -8.79
CA THR A 36 -0.73 -6.11 -7.49
C THR A 36 0.04 -4.79 -7.39
N THR A 37 0.28 -4.10 -8.51
CA THR A 37 1.16 -2.93 -8.61
C THR A 37 0.56 -1.93 -9.58
N GLU A 38 0.36 -0.69 -9.12
CA GLU A 38 -0.29 0.38 -9.88
C GLU A 38 0.59 1.65 -9.86
N LEU A 39 0.89 2.16 -11.06
CA LEU A 39 1.36 3.54 -11.27
C LEU A 39 0.20 4.31 -11.89
N GLU A 40 -0.58 5.00 -11.06
CA GLU A 40 -1.73 5.78 -11.48
C GLU A 40 -1.32 7.25 -11.63
N GLY A 41 -1.76 7.94 -12.69
CA GLY A 41 -1.66 9.39 -12.73
C GLY A 41 -2.56 10.00 -11.65
N CYS A 42 -2.13 11.06 -11.00
CA CYS A 42 -3.01 11.81 -10.10
C CYS A 42 -3.88 12.77 -10.91
N GLU A 43 -5.14 12.90 -10.49
CA GLU A 43 -6.11 13.77 -11.16
C GLU A 43 -5.60 15.22 -11.20
N THR A 44 -5.32 15.71 -12.40
CA THR A 44 -5.31 17.14 -12.69
C THR A 44 -6.69 17.50 -13.23
N LYS A 45 -7.15 18.76 -13.09
CA LYS A 45 -8.53 19.24 -13.34
C LYS A 45 -9.18 18.89 -14.71
N ALA A 46 -8.55 18.12 -15.58
CA ALA A 46 -9.01 17.72 -16.90
C ALA A 46 -9.27 16.20 -16.98
N MET A 47 -10.42 15.76 -16.48
CA MET A 47 -11.21 14.52 -16.76
C MET A 47 -10.55 13.14 -17.00
N MET A 48 -9.23 12.97 -17.05
CA MET A 48 -8.57 11.66 -17.03
C MET A 48 -7.18 11.80 -16.39
N SER A 49 -6.92 11.02 -15.33
CA SER A 49 -5.65 11.00 -14.60
C SER A 49 -4.55 10.29 -15.40
N VAL A 50 -4.10 10.90 -16.50
CA VAL A 50 -3.13 10.34 -17.44
C VAL A 50 -1.90 11.24 -17.46
N GLY A 51 -0.99 11.04 -16.51
CA GLY A 51 0.28 11.77 -16.46
C GLY A 51 0.77 12.09 -15.05
N PRO A 52 1.96 12.68 -14.92
CA PRO A 52 2.46 13.20 -13.65
C PRO A 52 1.53 14.32 -13.11
N PRO A 53 1.46 14.51 -11.79
CA PRO A 53 2.17 13.73 -10.76
C PRO A 53 1.61 12.30 -10.63
N TRP A 54 2.48 11.33 -10.32
CA TRP A 54 2.16 9.91 -10.26
C TRP A 54 1.93 9.42 -8.84
N ARG A 55 1.08 8.40 -8.67
CA ARG A 55 0.92 7.64 -7.44
C ARG A 55 1.38 6.21 -7.67
N VAL A 56 2.32 5.76 -6.84
CA VAL A 56 2.67 4.34 -6.67
C VAL A 56 1.74 3.72 -5.65
N ARG A 57 1.15 2.57 -5.99
CA ARG A 57 0.41 1.70 -5.06
C ARG A 57 0.80 0.24 -5.31
N VAL A 58 0.83 -0.54 -4.24
CA VAL A 58 0.89 -2.00 -4.28
C VAL A 58 -0.21 -2.60 -3.41
N SER A 59 -0.67 -3.80 -3.77
CA SER A 59 -1.66 -4.56 -3.03
C SER A 59 -1.29 -6.03 -3.05
N SER A 60 -1.41 -6.70 -1.91
CA SER A 60 -1.33 -8.16 -1.82
C SER A 60 -2.50 -8.82 -2.53
N ALA A 61 -2.36 -10.12 -2.77
CA ALA A 61 -3.50 -11.01 -2.96
C ALA A 61 -4.42 -10.98 -1.71
N ALA A 62 -5.60 -11.57 -1.83
CA ALA A 62 -6.47 -11.79 -0.67
C ALA A 62 -5.75 -12.69 0.34
N ILE A 63 -5.78 -12.28 1.60
CA ILE A 63 -5.27 -13.04 2.74
C ILE A 63 -6.48 -13.57 3.47
N ASP A 64 -6.70 -14.88 3.38
CA ASP A 64 -7.89 -15.56 3.92
C ASP A 64 -7.57 -16.38 5.19
N ASP A 65 -6.29 -16.52 5.53
CA ASP A 65 -5.83 -17.22 6.72
C ASP A 65 -5.86 -16.29 7.95
N ALA A 66 -6.61 -16.68 8.98
CA ALA A 66 -6.82 -15.82 10.15
C ALA A 66 -5.56 -15.61 10.99
N ASP A 67 -4.70 -16.63 11.10
CA ASP A 67 -3.45 -16.54 11.86
C ASP A 67 -2.47 -15.60 11.14
N GLU A 68 -2.36 -15.72 9.81
CA GLU A 68 -1.57 -14.80 8.97
C GLU A 68 -2.07 -13.35 9.10
N LEU A 69 -3.38 -13.13 9.13
CA LEU A 69 -3.97 -11.81 9.33
C LEU A 69 -3.60 -11.20 10.69
N GLU A 70 -3.72 -11.97 11.77
CA GLU A 70 -3.35 -11.52 13.11
C GLU A 70 -1.86 -11.22 13.21
N GLU A 71 -1.01 -12.05 12.61
CA GLU A 71 0.43 -11.81 12.55
C GLU A 71 0.76 -10.52 11.79
N ILE A 72 0.16 -10.29 10.63
CA ILE A 72 0.36 -9.07 9.84
C ILE A 72 -0.10 -7.86 10.66
N ALA A 73 -1.32 -7.91 11.23
CA ALA A 73 -1.86 -6.83 12.06
C ALA A 73 -0.96 -6.51 13.27
N GLY A 74 -0.36 -7.53 13.89
CA GLY A 74 0.58 -7.38 15.00
C GLY A 74 1.93 -6.79 14.59
N ARG A 75 2.35 -6.95 13.32
CA ARG A 75 3.62 -6.41 12.80
C ARG A 75 3.53 -4.93 12.40
N PHE A 76 2.35 -4.32 12.34
CA PHE A 76 2.20 -2.89 12.00
C PHE A 76 3.00 -1.95 12.92
N ASP A 77 3.18 -2.32 14.19
CA ASP A 77 3.97 -1.51 15.13
C ASP A 77 5.44 -1.36 14.72
N LYS A 78 5.97 -2.26 13.88
CA LYS A 78 7.31 -2.11 13.31
C LYS A 78 7.44 -0.86 12.43
N LEU A 79 6.34 -0.40 11.83
CA LEU A 79 6.33 0.79 10.98
C LEU A 79 6.55 2.09 11.78
N LEU A 80 6.33 2.08 13.10
CA LEU A 80 6.66 3.21 13.98
C LEU A 80 8.17 3.52 13.92
N GLY A 81 9.02 2.50 13.78
CA GLY A 81 10.47 2.66 13.60
C GLY A 81 10.87 3.35 12.29
N LEU A 82 9.99 3.35 11.28
CA LEU A 82 10.15 4.06 10.01
C LEU A 82 9.51 5.46 10.02
N GLY A 83 9.04 5.94 11.18
CA GLY A 83 8.41 7.25 11.31
C GLY A 83 6.96 7.31 10.79
N PHE A 84 6.32 6.15 10.58
CA PHE A 84 4.89 6.10 10.34
C PHE A 84 4.12 6.36 11.64
N LYS A 85 2.91 6.89 11.51
CA LYS A 85 1.97 7.12 12.61
C LYS A 85 0.68 6.40 12.33
N ARG A 86 0.06 5.86 13.39
CA ARG A 86 -1.26 5.23 13.31
C ARG A 86 -2.31 6.24 12.86
N LYS A 87 -3.18 5.80 11.96
CA LYS A 87 -4.40 6.50 11.55
C LYS A 87 -5.58 5.70 12.05
N GLU A 88 -6.61 6.40 12.53
CA GLU A 88 -7.85 5.74 12.92
C GLU A 88 -8.56 5.25 11.66
N VAL A 89 -8.90 3.97 11.67
CA VAL A 89 -9.72 3.31 10.65
C VAL A 89 -10.89 2.65 11.35
N GLY A 90 -12.07 2.81 10.77
CA GLY A 90 -13.28 2.12 11.25
C GLY A 90 -13.34 0.68 10.74
N GLY A 91 -14.37 -0.05 11.18
CA GLY A 91 -14.66 -1.40 10.68
C GLY A 91 -14.11 -2.50 11.60
N ASP A 92 -13.44 -3.49 11.01
CA ASP A 92 -12.95 -4.66 11.73
C ASP A 92 -11.83 -4.28 12.73
N PRO A 93 -11.77 -4.91 13.92
CA PRO A 93 -10.71 -4.68 14.89
C PRO A 93 -9.28 -4.96 14.39
N LEU A 94 -9.13 -5.72 13.30
CA LEU A 94 -7.84 -5.97 12.66
C LEU A 94 -7.48 -4.95 11.59
N ASN A 95 -8.39 -4.03 11.23
CA ASN A 95 -8.07 -2.94 10.30
C ASN A 95 -6.92 -2.10 10.87
N ARG A 96 -5.90 -1.86 10.04
CA ARG A 96 -4.75 -1.03 10.42
C ARG A 96 -4.48 -0.06 9.29
N MET A 97 -4.21 1.20 9.63
CA MET A 97 -3.66 2.14 8.68
C MET A 97 -2.57 2.96 9.37
N MET A 98 -1.48 3.16 8.63
CA MET A 98 -0.38 3.98 9.08
C MET A 98 0.09 4.87 7.96
N GLU A 99 0.48 6.10 8.30
CA GLU A 99 0.96 7.11 7.34
C GLU A 99 2.18 7.82 7.91
N ASN A 100 3.20 8.08 7.08
CA ASN A 100 4.37 8.85 7.48
C ASN A 100 4.25 10.34 7.12
N SER A 101 5.20 11.16 7.60
CA SER A 101 5.21 12.61 7.36
C SER A 101 5.35 13.00 5.88
N LYS A 102 5.76 12.07 5.02
CA LYS A 102 5.87 12.26 3.57
C LYS A 102 4.60 11.84 2.83
N GLY A 103 3.55 11.38 3.51
CA GLY A 103 2.28 10.96 2.91
C GLY A 103 2.28 9.55 2.33
N PHE A 104 3.32 8.73 2.59
CA PHE A 104 3.28 7.30 2.27
C PHE A 104 2.45 6.58 3.32
N TRP A 105 1.70 5.59 2.89
CA TRP A 105 0.75 4.88 3.74
C TRP A 105 0.83 3.36 3.53
N VAL A 106 0.42 2.64 4.57
CA VAL A 106 0.21 1.18 4.56
C VAL A 106 -1.12 0.92 5.25
N GLU A 107 -1.92 0.03 4.67
CA GLU A 107 -3.26 -0.29 5.12
C GLU A 107 -3.47 -1.81 5.09
N LEU A 108 -3.95 -2.39 6.18
CA LEU A 108 -4.57 -3.69 6.22
C LEU A 108 -6.09 -3.46 6.28
N ASP A 109 -6.76 -3.86 5.22
CA ASP A 109 -8.20 -3.67 5.01
C ASP A 109 -8.89 -5.03 5.03
N VAL A 110 -9.61 -5.32 6.10
CA VAL A 110 -10.36 -6.56 6.30
C VAL A 110 -11.77 -6.38 5.78
N ASP A 111 -12.14 -7.20 4.80
CA ASP A 111 -13.50 -7.32 4.31
C ASP A 111 -14.35 -8.12 5.31
N SER A 112 -14.99 -7.37 6.22
CA SER A 112 -15.94 -7.92 7.19
C SER A 112 -17.28 -8.33 6.57
N THR A 113 -17.49 -8.12 5.27
CA THR A 113 -18.75 -8.47 4.56
C THR A 113 -18.72 -9.84 3.90
N SER A 114 -17.54 -10.46 3.81
CA SER A 114 -17.39 -11.81 3.26
C SER A 114 -18.12 -12.86 4.11
N LYS A 115 -18.97 -13.65 3.46
CA LYS A 115 -19.72 -14.75 4.09
C LYS A 115 -18.90 -16.04 4.25
N ILE A 116 -17.69 -16.09 3.68
CA ILE A 116 -16.86 -17.30 3.58
C ILE A 116 -15.71 -17.30 4.60
N GLY A 117 -15.58 -16.23 5.38
CA GLY A 117 -14.48 -16.02 6.33
C GLY A 117 -13.98 -14.58 6.22
N LYS A 118 -13.16 -14.14 7.18
CA LYS A 118 -12.50 -12.84 7.08
C LYS A 118 -11.46 -12.92 5.97
N SER A 119 -11.61 -12.09 4.94
CA SER A 119 -10.58 -11.89 3.92
C SER A 119 -10.02 -10.50 4.12
N ALA A 120 -8.72 -10.30 3.92
CA ALA A 120 -8.13 -8.97 3.94
C ALA A 120 -7.19 -8.74 2.78
N ARG A 121 -6.87 -7.46 2.54
CA ARG A 121 -5.79 -7.07 1.65
C ARG A 121 -4.86 -6.11 2.35
N LEU A 122 -3.57 -6.37 2.20
CA LEU A 122 -2.53 -5.45 2.60
C LEU A 122 -2.19 -4.56 1.40
N LYS A 123 -2.24 -3.25 1.59
CA LYS A 123 -1.98 -2.24 0.57
C LYS A 123 -0.92 -1.29 1.08
N ALA A 124 -0.11 -0.75 0.18
CA ALA A 124 0.74 0.39 0.48
C ALA A 124 0.74 1.36 -0.69
N GLY A 125 0.98 2.63 -0.40
CA GLY A 125 1.02 3.64 -1.45
C GLY A 125 1.74 4.92 -1.06
N SER A 126 1.88 5.76 -2.07
CA SER A 126 2.58 7.05 -2.01
C SER A 126 1.59 8.21 -2.15
N PRO A 127 2.00 9.45 -1.79
CA PRO A 127 1.29 10.64 -2.23
C PRO A 127 1.44 10.81 -3.76
N CYS A 128 0.86 11.86 -4.32
CA CYS A 128 1.16 12.25 -5.70
C CYS A 128 2.59 12.80 -5.79
N LEU A 129 3.41 12.21 -6.66
CA LEU A 129 4.84 12.48 -6.80
C LEU A 129 5.17 12.93 -8.22
N GLU A 130 5.97 13.98 -8.35
CA GLU A 130 6.71 14.24 -9.59
C GLU A 130 8.06 13.51 -9.52
N PHE A 131 8.29 12.60 -10.48
CA PHE A 131 9.56 11.89 -10.56
C PHE A 131 10.62 12.77 -11.21
N SER A 132 11.77 12.87 -10.56
CA SER A 132 12.98 13.44 -11.16
C SER A 132 13.69 12.35 -11.96
N TYR A 133 14.03 12.64 -13.22
CA TYR A 133 14.86 11.80 -14.10
C TYR A 133 16.34 12.05 -13.88
#